data_AF-A0A090WS73-F1
#
_entry.id   AF-A0A090WS73-F1
#
_cell.length_a   1.000
_cell.length_b   1.000
_cell.length_c   1.000
_cell.angle_alpha   90.00
_cell.angle_beta   90.00
_cell.angle_gamma   90.00
#
_symmetry.space_group_name_H-M   'P 1'
#
loop_
_entity.id
_entity.type
_entity.pdbx_description
1 polymer ?
#
loop_
_entity_poly.entity_id
_entity_poly.type
_entity_poly.pdbx_seq_one_letter_code
_entity_poly.pdbx_strand_id
1 'polypeptide(L)'
;MYFPYSEKHHVYLQQDGFIDKELITVENLPKSERPINQKWSWDRILRSPYIKQADTLQGFYFFEDKFTNEELERHFDFYEPFTVHESSLSPCVHSIQAAKLDRMEQAYTFYLRTSRLDLDDYNCEVHEGLHITSMAGTWMSIVEGFGGMRIKDGKLSFMPKIPKQWKGYSFKINFRNHIIKVNVTQEQTYFEMLCGEQLEILFNNKALVLESNVLKAVS
;
A
#
# COMPACT_ATOMS: atom_id res chain seq x y z
N MET A 1 -25.71 6.81 10.02
CA MET A 1 -24.63 7.59 9.38
C MET A 1 -24.83 7.48 7.88
N TYR A 2 -24.69 8.58 7.14
CA TYR A 2 -24.77 8.58 5.67
C TYR A 2 -23.35 8.43 5.11
N PHE A 3 -23.19 7.56 4.11
CA PHE A 3 -21.93 7.38 3.37
C PHE A 3 -22.24 7.63 1.88
N PRO A 4 -21.66 8.66 1.26
CA PRO A 4 -21.99 8.99 -0.12
C PRO A 4 -21.48 7.90 -1.05
N TYR A 5 -22.36 7.39 -1.91
CA TYR A 5 -22.07 6.28 -2.82
C TYR A 5 -22.57 6.63 -4.22
N SER A 6 -21.74 6.37 -5.24
CA SER A 6 -22.13 6.54 -6.63
C SER A 6 -22.59 5.21 -7.21
N GLU A 7 -23.89 5.07 -7.44
CA GLU A 7 -24.46 3.89 -8.13
C GLU A 7 -23.92 3.72 -9.54
N LYS A 8 -23.58 4.82 -10.23
CA LYS A 8 -23.05 4.78 -11.59
C LYS A 8 -21.63 4.21 -11.65
N HIS A 9 -20.79 4.59 -10.67
CA HIS A 9 -19.37 4.20 -10.63
C HIS A 9 -19.12 3.03 -9.69
N HIS A 10 -20.11 2.63 -8.89
CA HIS A 10 -20.03 1.60 -7.85
C HIS A 10 -18.91 1.86 -6.82
N VAL A 11 -18.73 3.13 -6.42
CA VAL A 11 -17.73 3.57 -5.45
C VAL A 11 -18.31 4.50 -4.39
N TYR A 12 -17.80 4.41 -3.17
CA TYR A 12 -17.97 5.44 -2.15
C TYR A 12 -17.26 6.71 -2.61
N LEU A 13 -17.94 7.84 -2.48
CA LEU A 13 -17.41 9.14 -2.83
C LEU A 13 -16.55 9.69 -1.69
N GLN A 14 -15.43 10.32 -2.04
CA GLN A 14 -14.58 11.03 -1.08
C GLN A 14 -15.37 12.12 -0.34
N GLN A 15 -16.27 12.80 -1.06
CA GLN A 15 -17.25 13.72 -0.51
C GLN A 15 -18.46 13.84 -1.46
N ASP A 16 -19.57 14.37 -0.95
CA ASP A 16 -20.69 14.77 -1.80
C ASP A 16 -20.21 15.73 -2.92
N GLY A 17 -20.70 15.50 -4.14
CA GLY A 17 -20.34 16.30 -5.32
C GLY A 17 -18.94 16.04 -5.89
N PHE A 18 -18.18 15.02 -5.43
CA PHE A 18 -16.88 14.69 -6.03
C PHE A 18 -17.01 14.43 -7.54
N ILE A 19 -18.04 13.69 -7.95
CA ILE A 19 -18.28 13.33 -9.36
C ILE A 19 -18.76 14.51 -10.22
N ASP A 20 -19.13 15.63 -9.61
CA ASP A 20 -19.54 16.85 -10.34
C ASP A 20 -18.33 17.68 -10.77
N LYS A 21 -17.12 17.33 -10.30
CA LYS A 21 -15.86 17.92 -10.73
C LYS A 21 -15.54 17.55 -12.17
N GLU A 22 -14.70 18.36 -12.81
CA GLU A 22 -14.15 18.01 -14.12
C GLU A 22 -13.12 16.88 -13.96
N LEU A 23 -13.56 15.63 -14.13
CA LEU A 23 -12.76 14.42 -13.90
C LEU A 23 -11.70 14.19 -14.99
N ILE A 24 -10.60 14.95 -14.92
CA ILE A 24 -9.39 14.76 -15.72
C ILE A 24 -8.34 14.02 -14.89
N THR A 25 -7.82 12.92 -15.41
CA THR A 25 -6.78 12.12 -14.73
C THR A 25 -5.44 12.84 -14.67
N VAL A 26 -4.59 12.44 -13.72
CA VAL A 26 -3.22 12.98 -13.55
C VAL A 26 -2.33 12.68 -14.77
N GLU A 27 -2.60 11.59 -15.50
CA GLU A 27 -1.91 11.29 -16.76
C GLU A 27 -2.09 12.40 -17.81
N ASN A 28 -3.27 13.01 -17.83
CA ASN A 28 -3.62 14.09 -18.75
C ASN A 28 -3.26 15.49 -18.21
N LEU A 29 -2.68 15.58 -17.02
CA LEU A 29 -2.18 16.83 -16.45
C LEU A 29 -0.75 17.10 -16.96
N PRO A 30 -0.46 18.26 -17.59
CA PRO A 30 0.88 18.57 -18.06
C PRO A 30 1.94 18.48 -16.95
N LYS A 31 3.07 17.80 -17.22
CA LYS A 31 4.17 17.70 -16.24
C LYS A 31 4.72 19.07 -15.82
N SER A 32 4.65 20.07 -16.71
CA SER A 32 5.03 21.45 -16.41
C SER A 32 4.18 22.09 -15.32
N GLU A 33 2.99 21.56 -15.03
CA GLU A 33 2.06 22.04 -13.99
C GLU A 33 2.20 21.29 -12.65
N ARG A 34 3.11 20.30 -12.56
CA ARG A 34 3.35 19.50 -11.34
C ARG A 34 4.65 19.88 -10.62
N PRO A 35 4.71 19.87 -9.27
CA PRO A 35 3.61 19.55 -8.37
C PRO A 35 2.62 20.73 -8.26
N ILE A 36 1.33 20.43 -8.14
CA ILE A 36 0.26 21.44 -8.24
C ILE A 36 0.25 22.36 -7.02
N ASN A 37 0.66 21.88 -5.84
CA ASN A 37 0.82 22.70 -4.63
C ASN A 37 1.80 23.88 -4.80
N GLN A 38 2.76 23.79 -5.72
CA GLN A 38 3.76 24.82 -5.98
C GLN A 38 3.43 25.70 -7.19
N LYS A 39 2.50 25.27 -8.05
CA LYS A 39 2.26 25.87 -9.38
C LYS A 39 0.86 26.40 -9.58
N TRP A 40 -0.11 25.94 -8.80
CA TRP A 40 -1.51 26.35 -8.91
C TRP A 40 -1.93 27.21 -7.74
N SER A 41 -2.93 28.06 -7.97
CA SER A 41 -3.62 28.74 -6.88
C SER A 41 -4.49 27.74 -6.09
N TRP A 42 -4.66 28.01 -4.80
CA TRP A 42 -5.35 27.10 -3.89
C TRP A 42 -6.81 26.82 -4.32
N ASP A 43 -7.51 27.84 -4.81
CA ASP A 43 -8.87 27.72 -5.33
C ASP A 43 -8.96 26.78 -6.55
N ARG A 44 -7.93 26.76 -7.40
CA ARG A 44 -7.85 25.85 -8.56
C ARG A 44 -7.66 24.41 -8.09
N ILE A 45 -6.78 24.18 -7.12
CA ILE A 45 -6.55 22.86 -6.52
C ILE A 45 -7.87 22.33 -5.90
N LEU A 46 -8.52 23.13 -5.06
CA LEU A 46 -9.72 22.69 -4.34
C LEU A 46 -10.91 22.33 -5.25
N ARG A 47 -11.09 23.03 -6.38
CA ARG A 47 -12.15 22.71 -7.35
C ARG A 47 -11.80 21.55 -8.28
N SER A 48 -10.52 21.26 -8.50
CA SER A 48 -10.03 20.17 -9.35
C SER A 48 -10.39 18.77 -8.80
N PRO A 49 -10.27 17.70 -9.61
CA PRO A 49 -10.44 16.32 -9.13
C PRO A 49 -9.20 15.77 -8.44
N TYR A 50 -8.10 16.52 -8.38
CA TYR A 50 -6.81 15.99 -7.94
C TYR A 50 -6.74 15.78 -6.44
N ILE A 51 -6.38 14.57 -6.06
CA ILE A 51 -6.32 14.11 -4.69
C ILE A 51 -4.86 14.11 -4.24
N LYS A 52 -4.56 14.83 -3.14
CA LYS A 52 -3.19 14.94 -2.62
C LYS A 52 -2.61 13.57 -2.22
N GLN A 53 -3.43 12.74 -1.55
CA GLN A 53 -3.04 11.47 -0.96
C GLN A 53 -4.21 10.50 -0.81
N ALA A 54 -3.94 9.24 -0.49
CA ALA A 54 -5.00 8.28 -0.18
C ALA A 54 -6.00 8.86 0.85
N ASP A 55 -7.28 8.81 0.49
CA ASP A 55 -8.40 9.30 1.31
C ASP A 55 -9.45 8.19 1.44
N THR A 56 -10.35 8.04 0.46
CA THR A 56 -11.23 6.85 0.36
C THR A 56 -10.39 5.57 0.41
N LEU A 57 -9.31 5.51 -0.38
CA LEU A 57 -8.36 4.39 -0.39
C LEU A 57 -7.64 4.18 0.95
N GLN A 58 -7.50 5.19 1.80
CA GLN A 58 -6.96 5.02 3.16
C GLN A 58 -7.94 4.21 4.03
N GLY A 59 -9.24 4.47 3.89
CA GLY A 59 -10.28 3.68 4.55
C GLY A 59 -10.26 2.21 4.12
N PHE A 60 -10.14 1.96 2.81
CA PHE A 60 -10.00 0.60 2.27
C PHE A 60 -8.73 -0.12 2.74
N TYR A 61 -7.63 0.60 2.91
CA TYR A 61 -6.42 0.02 3.50
C TYR A 61 -6.64 -0.40 4.97
N PHE A 62 -7.27 0.44 5.80
CA PHE A 62 -7.50 0.11 7.20
C PHE A 62 -8.50 -1.03 7.42
N PHE A 63 -9.54 -1.08 6.58
CA PHE A 63 -10.64 -2.03 6.71
C PHE A 63 -10.68 -3.01 5.53
N GLU A 64 -9.51 -3.37 5.00
CA GLU A 64 -9.37 -4.23 3.81
C GLU A 64 -10.17 -5.53 3.92
N ASP A 65 -10.29 -6.10 5.13
CA ASP A 65 -11.02 -7.34 5.40
C ASP A 65 -12.55 -7.20 5.39
N LYS A 66 -13.07 -5.97 5.28
CA LYS A 66 -14.51 -5.67 5.21
C LYS A 66 -15.04 -5.52 3.79
N PHE A 67 -14.15 -5.58 2.80
CA PHE A 67 -14.50 -5.38 1.40
C PHE A 67 -14.07 -6.58 0.56
N THR A 68 -14.79 -6.81 -0.54
CA THR A 68 -14.37 -7.81 -1.52
C THR A 68 -13.18 -7.32 -2.33
N ASN A 69 -12.46 -8.23 -2.99
CA ASN A 69 -11.37 -7.84 -3.90
C ASN A 69 -11.90 -6.96 -5.04
N GLU A 70 -13.10 -7.23 -5.55
CA GLU A 70 -13.72 -6.44 -6.61
C GLU A 70 -14.08 -5.02 -6.13
N GLU A 71 -14.52 -4.88 -4.87
CA GLU A 71 -14.74 -3.55 -4.28
C GLU A 71 -13.43 -2.78 -4.13
N LEU A 72 -12.40 -3.43 -3.59
CA LEU A 72 -11.06 -2.83 -3.48
C LEU A 72 -10.54 -2.38 -4.86
N GLU A 73 -10.67 -3.23 -5.87
CA GLU A 73 -10.22 -2.96 -7.23
C GLU A 73 -10.96 -1.78 -7.86
N ARG A 74 -12.30 -1.77 -7.80
CA ARG A 74 -13.10 -0.66 -8.34
C ARG A 74 -12.75 0.69 -7.73
N HIS A 75 -12.54 0.74 -6.41
CA HIS A 75 -12.17 1.99 -5.74
C HIS A 75 -10.75 2.41 -6.10
N PHE A 76 -9.82 1.46 -6.15
CA PHE A 76 -8.45 1.71 -6.56
C PHE A 76 -8.38 2.27 -8.00
N ASP A 77 -9.08 1.63 -8.94
CA ASP A 77 -9.18 2.05 -10.34
C ASP A 77 -9.82 3.42 -10.52
N PHE A 78 -10.77 3.77 -9.65
CA PHE A 78 -11.40 5.08 -9.69
C PHE A 78 -10.49 6.18 -9.15
N TYR A 79 -9.85 5.97 -7.99
CA TYR A 79 -9.17 7.05 -7.26
C TYR A 79 -7.68 7.20 -7.57
N GLU A 80 -6.97 6.12 -7.90
CA GLU A 80 -5.53 6.20 -8.19
C GLU A 80 -5.23 7.15 -9.37
N PRO A 81 -6.00 7.15 -10.48
CA PRO A 81 -5.72 8.03 -11.61
C PRO A 81 -5.90 9.53 -11.30
N PHE A 82 -6.61 9.88 -10.22
CA PHE A 82 -6.79 11.26 -9.77
C PHE A 82 -5.81 11.65 -8.66
N THR A 83 -4.98 10.72 -8.16
CA THR A 83 -4.08 10.98 -7.03
C THR A 83 -2.72 11.47 -7.50
N VAL A 84 -2.32 12.68 -7.08
CA VAL A 84 -1.02 13.29 -7.46
C VAL A 84 0.15 12.77 -6.62
N HIS A 85 -0.16 12.22 -5.45
CA HIS A 85 0.77 11.76 -4.42
C HIS A 85 1.77 12.85 -3.99
N GLU A 86 1.27 14.06 -3.77
CA GLU A 86 2.04 15.22 -3.23
C GLU A 86 2.07 15.21 -1.69
N SER A 87 2.02 14.01 -1.14
CA SER A 87 2.19 13.71 0.28
C SER A 87 3.00 12.42 0.34
N SER A 88 4.02 12.41 1.18
CA SER A 88 4.89 11.25 1.38
C SER A 88 4.15 10.01 1.89
N LEU A 89 2.98 10.18 2.51
CA LEU A 89 2.11 9.10 2.99
C LEU A 89 1.35 8.38 1.86
N SER A 90 1.26 8.96 0.67
CA SER A 90 0.39 8.45 -0.38
C SER A 90 0.93 7.19 -1.07
N PRO A 91 2.19 7.15 -1.56
CA PRO A 91 2.64 6.03 -2.38
C PRO A 91 2.67 4.69 -1.66
N CYS A 92 3.01 4.64 -0.35
CA CYS A 92 3.07 3.38 0.38
C CYS A 92 1.69 2.68 0.46
N VAL A 93 0.62 3.44 0.74
CA VAL A 93 -0.75 2.92 0.79
C VAL A 93 -1.19 2.37 -0.56
N HIS A 94 -0.83 3.06 -1.65
CA HIS A 94 -1.12 2.59 -3.01
C HIS A 94 -0.27 1.37 -3.40
N SER A 95 0.99 1.31 -2.94
CA SER A 95 1.85 0.13 -3.11
C SER A 95 1.26 -1.11 -2.46
N ILE A 96 0.77 -0.97 -1.22
CA ILE A 96 0.14 -2.06 -0.46
C ILE A 96 -1.14 -2.55 -1.15
N GLN A 97 -2.01 -1.64 -1.58
CA GLN A 97 -3.25 -2.00 -2.27
C GLN A 97 -2.99 -2.60 -3.66
N ALA A 98 -2.07 -2.04 -4.44
CA ALA A 98 -1.68 -2.63 -5.71
C ALA A 98 -1.10 -4.04 -5.53
N ALA A 99 -0.28 -4.27 -4.49
CA ALA A 99 0.22 -5.60 -4.15
C ALA A 99 -0.93 -6.55 -3.77
N LYS A 100 -1.90 -6.10 -2.96
CA LYS A 100 -3.12 -6.85 -2.61
C LYS A 100 -3.90 -7.28 -3.86
N LEU A 101 -4.04 -6.38 -4.83
CA LEU A 101 -4.76 -6.57 -6.09
C LEU A 101 -3.95 -7.29 -7.20
N ASP A 102 -2.80 -7.88 -6.87
CA ASP A 102 -1.94 -8.60 -7.83
C ASP A 102 -1.33 -7.71 -8.94
N ARG A 103 -1.33 -6.39 -8.75
CA ARG A 103 -0.76 -5.39 -9.67
C ARG A 103 0.70 -5.11 -9.38
N MET A 104 1.53 -6.14 -9.42
CA MET A 104 2.90 -6.10 -8.88
C MET A 104 3.83 -5.07 -9.54
N GLU A 105 3.67 -4.78 -10.83
CA GLU A 105 4.44 -3.71 -11.49
C GLU A 105 4.09 -2.31 -10.95
N GLN A 106 2.79 -2.06 -10.73
CA GLN A 106 2.31 -0.80 -10.16
C GLN A 106 2.71 -0.69 -8.69
N ALA A 107 2.58 -1.79 -7.93
CA ALA A 107 3.02 -1.88 -6.55
C ALA A 107 4.53 -1.58 -6.41
N TYR A 108 5.35 -2.12 -7.31
CA TYR A 108 6.78 -1.87 -7.33
C TYR A 108 7.12 -0.41 -7.70
N THR A 109 6.39 0.17 -8.65
CA THR A 109 6.55 1.60 -9.01
C THR A 109 6.26 2.51 -7.80
N PHE A 110 5.18 2.25 -7.08
CA PHE A 110 4.87 2.98 -5.85
C PHE A 110 5.89 2.72 -4.74
N TYR A 111 6.40 1.49 -4.62
CA TYR A 111 7.46 1.16 -3.69
C TYR A 111 8.73 1.99 -3.97
N LEU A 112 9.15 2.13 -5.22
CA LEU A 112 10.31 2.96 -5.58
C LEU A 112 10.08 4.42 -5.20
N ARG A 113 8.88 4.95 -5.45
CA ARG A 113 8.53 6.32 -5.06
C ARG A 113 8.57 6.54 -3.55
N THR A 114 8.11 5.59 -2.73
CA THR A 114 8.17 5.73 -1.26
C THR A 114 9.58 5.54 -0.71
N SER A 115 10.32 4.56 -1.21
CA SER A 115 11.64 4.16 -0.68
C SER A 115 12.78 5.07 -1.12
N ARG A 116 12.58 5.82 -2.20
CA ARG A 116 13.56 6.74 -2.76
C ARG A 116 13.10 8.20 -2.72
N LEU A 117 12.01 8.51 -1.99
CA LEU A 117 11.41 9.85 -1.96
C LEU A 117 12.45 10.94 -1.70
N ASP A 118 13.19 10.82 -0.59
CA ASP A 118 14.21 11.80 -0.20
C ASP A 118 15.51 11.65 -1.02
N LEU A 119 15.85 10.43 -1.44
CA LEU A 119 17.09 10.16 -2.20
C LEU A 119 17.07 10.74 -3.61
N ASP A 120 15.90 10.73 -4.25
CA ASP A 120 15.70 11.24 -5.61
C ASP A 120 14.93 12.58 -5.62
N ASP A 121 14.67 13.16 -4.44
CA ASP A 121 13.90 14.41 -4.22
C ASP A 121 12.60 14.49 -5.03
N TYR A 122 11.78 13.43 -4.97
CA TYR A 122 10.57 13.27 -5.79
C TYR A 122 9.55 14.42 -5.63
N ASN A 123 9.51 15.04 -4.45
CA ASN A 123 8.59 16.15 -4.14
C ASN A 123 9.25 17.53 -4.31
N CYS A 124 10.55 17.60 -4.59
CA CYS A 124 11.32 18.84 -4.66
C CYS A 124 11.30 19.64 -3.33
N GLU A 125 11.35 18.92 -2.21
CA GLU A 125 11.11 19.44 -0.85
C GLU A 125 12.18 18.95 0.16
N VAL A 126 13.15 18.11 -0.25
CA VAL A 126 14.14 17.52 0.69
C VAL A 126 15.00 18.59 1.41
N HIS A 127 15.13 19.77 0.82
CA HIS A 127 15.83 20.91 1.42
C HIS A 127 15.14 21.43 2.70
N GLU A 128 13.87 21.12 2.92
CA GLU A 128 13.10 21.45 4.12
C GLU A 128 13.25 20.39 5.23
N GLY A 129 13.75 19.19 4.89
CA GLY A 129 13.95 18.09 5.83
C GLY A 129 13.61 16.72 5.24
N LEU A 130 13.83 15.67 6.04
CA LEU A 130 13.55 14.29 5.66
C LEU A 130 12.09 13.92 5.95
N HIS A 131 11.48 13.13 5.06
CA HIS A 131 10.10 12.69 5.20
C HIS A 131 10.02 11.43 6.07
N ILE A 132 10.08 11.61 7.40
CA ILE A 132 10.12 10.51 8.39
C ILE A 132 8.99 9.50 8.21
N THR A 133 7.78 9.95 7.89
CA THR A 133 6.64 9.05 7.64
C THR A 133 6.80 8.22 6.36
N SER A 134 7.49 8.73 5.33
CA SER A 134 7.82 7.96 4.12
C SER A 134 8.75 6.79 4.43
N MET A 135 9.67 6.99 5.37
CA MET A 135 10.62 5.95 5.77
C MET A 135 9.89 4.78 6.45
N ALA A 136 8.90 5.07 7.29
CA ALA A 136 8.01 4.04 7.82
C ALA A 136 7.18 3.37 6.71
N GLY A 137 6.66 4.17 5.76
CA GLY A 137 5.95 3.67 4.58
C GLY A 137 6.75 2.68 3.74
N THR A 138 8.07 2.84 3.67
CA THR A 138 8.98 1.90 2.98
C THR A 138 8.94 0.50 3.60
N TRP A 139 8.99 0.42 4.94
CA TRP A 139 8.86 -0.86 5.63
C TRP A 139 7.47 -1.45 5.46
N MET A 140 6.42 -0.63 5.53
CA MET A 140 5.03 -1.08 5.35
C MET A 140 4.80 -1.68 3.97
N SER A 141 5.32 -1.06 2.89
CA SER A 141 5.22 -1.60 1.53
C SER A 141 5.87 -2.99 1.40
N ILE A 142 6.96 -3.24 2.13
CA ILE A 142 7.61 -4.57 2.14
C ILE A 142 6.79 -5.57 2.96
N VAL A 143 6.39 -5.24 4.18
CA VAL A 143 5.80 -6.20 5.12
C VAL A 143 4.31 -6.40 4.88
N GLU A 144 3.55 -5.31 4.78
CA GLU A 144 2.10 -5.34 4.56
C GLU A 144 1.74 -5.41 3.08
N GLY A 145 2.57 -4.84 2.19
CA GLY A 145 2.38 -4.94 0.75
C GLY A 145 2.86 -6.28 0.22
N PHE A 146 4.17 -6.40 -0.02
CA PHE A 146 4.75 -7.59 -0.64
C PHE A 146 4.66 -8.83 0.26
N GLY A 147 4.91 -8.72 1.56
CA GLY A 147 4.77 -9.82 2.51
C GLY A 147 3.31 -10.22 2.76
N GLY A 148 2.35 -9.37 2.38
CA GLY A 148 0.93 -9.58 2.61
C GLY A 148 0.58 -9.80 4.08
N MET A 149 1.35 -9.21 5.00
CA MET A 149 1.18 -9.43 6.44
C MET A 149 -0.11 -8.80 6.94
N ARG A 150 -0.98 -9.59 7.56
CA ARG A 150 -2.21 -9.14 8.23
C ARG A 150 -2.40 -9.90 9.54
N ILE A 151 -3.25 -9.37 10.42
CA ILE A 151 -3.80 -10.13 11.55
C ILE A 151 -5.23 -10.54 11.18
N LYS A 152 -5.51 -11.85 11.17
CA LYS A 152 -6.84 -12.41 10.92
C LYS A 152 -7.25 -13.28 12.10
N ASP A 153 -8.37 -12.95 12.74
CA ASP A 153 -8.88 -13.69 13.92
C ASP A 153 -7.81 -13.93 15.00
N GLY A 154 -6.96 -12.92 15.23
CA GLY A 154 -5.87 -12.98 16.20
C GLY A 154 -4.64 -13.80 15.79
N LYS A 155 -4.59 -14.31 14.55
CA LYS A 155 -3.45 -15.03 13.96
C LYS A 155 -2.69 -14.14 12.97
N LEU A 156 -1.38 -14.30 12.93
CA LEU A 156 -0.56 -13.73 11.86
C LEU A 156 -0.89 -14.44 10.54
N SER A 157 -1.09 -13.65 9.49
CA SER A 157 -1.35 -14.12 8.14
C SER A 157 -0.35 -13.52 7.17
N PHE A 158 0.12 -14.31 6.21
CA PHE A 158 1.00 -13.88 5.15
C PHE A 158 0.49 -14.36 3.80
N MET A 159 0.60 -13.49 2.79
CA MET A 159 0.35 -13.80 1.38
C MET A 159 1.49 -13.20 0.56
N PRO A 160 2.71 -13.77 0.65
CA PRO A 160 3.89 -13.15 0.09
C PRO A 160 3.86 -13.12 -1.43
N LYS A 161 4.28 -11.99 -1.98
CA LYS A 161 4.51 -11.73 -3.40
C LYS A 161 5.89 -11.14 -3.56
N ILE A 162 6.49 -11.30 -4.72
CA ILE A 162 7.85 -10.80 -5.00
C ILE A 162 7.88 -10.08 -6.34
N PRO A 163 8.37 -8.83 -6.40
CA PRO A 163 8.61 -8.15 -7.67
C PRO A 163 9.64 -8.90 -8.53
N LYS A 164 9.46 -8.95 -9.84
CA LYS A 164 10.39 -9.61 -10.78
C LYS A 164 11.83 -9.05 -10.73
N GLN A 165 11.98 -7.83 -10.23
CA GLN A 165 13.25 -7.12 -10.09
C GLN A 165 14.10 -7.68 -8.93
N TRP A 166 13.52 -8.46 -8.02
CA TRP A 166 14.20 -8.98 -6.83
C TRP A 166 14.47 -10.48 -6.93
N LYS A 167 15.62 -10.91 -6.40
CA LYS A 167 15.90 -12.34 -6.20
C LYS A 167 15.27 -12.89 -4.93
N GLY A 168 15.13 -12.02 -3.94
CA GLY A 168 14.49 -12.32 -2.67
C GLY A 168 14.51 -11.12 -1.75
N TYR A 169 13.70 -11.18 -0.69
CA TYR A 169 13.70 -10.22 0.40
C TYR A 169 13.43 -10.94 1.72
N SER A 170 13.82 -10.32 2.82
CA SER A 170 13.55 -10.86 4.15
C SER A 170 13.23 -9.77 5.13
N PHE A 171 12.40 -10.09 6.11
CA PHE A 171 12.06 -9.19 7.21
C PHE A 171 11.80 -9.99 8.48
N LYS A 172 11.82 -9.30 9.62
CA LYS A 172 11.49 -9.87 10.93
C LYS A 172 10.32 -9.10 11.51
N ILE A 173 9.45 -9.81 12.20
CA ILE A 173 8.37 -9.21 12.99
C ILE A 173 8.39 -9.78 14.40
N ASN A 174 7.95 -8.98 15.36
CA ASN A 174 7.60 -9.46 16.69
C ASN A 174 6.08 -9.47 16.82
N PHE A 175 5.51 -10.62 17.14
CA PHE A 175 4.09 -10.78 17.42
C PHE A 175 3.90 -11.58 18.71
N ARG A 176 3.35 -10.93 19.74
CA ARG A 176 3.10 -11.56 21.05
C ARG A 176 4.33 -12.31 21.58
N ASN A 177 5.49 -11.63 21.59
CA ASN A 177 6.80 -12.16 21.99
C ASN A 177 7.38 -13.26 21.09
N HIS A 178 6.78 -13.53 19.93
CA HIS A 178 7.34 -14.42 18.91
C HIS A 178 8.09 -13.59 17.86
N ILE A 179 9.38 -13.84 17.68
CA ILE A 179 10.18 -13.21 16.63
C ILE A 179 10.24 -14.16 15.45
N ILE A 180 9.58 -13.79 14.36
CA ILE A 180 9.51 -14.59 13.14
C ILE A 180 10.31 -13.88 12.06
N LYS A 181 11.20 -14.62 11.40
CA LYS A 181 11.87 -14.19 10.18
C LYS A 181 11.17 -14.80 8.99
N VAL A 182 10.79 -13.95 8.04
CA VAL A 182 10.20 -14.34 6.76
C VAL A 182 11.25 -14.09 5.68
N ASN A 183 11.50 -15.08 4.83
CA ASN A 183 12.36 -14.96 3.66
C ASN A 183 11.55 -15.37 2.44
N VAL A 184 11.55 -14.56 1.40
CA VAL A 184 10.77 -14.80 0.18
C VAL A 184 11.74 -14.79 -0.99
N THR A 185 11.71 -15.83 -1.82
CA THR A 185 12.42 -15.90 -3.10
C THR A 185 11.41 -16.03 -4.23
N GLN A 186 11.88 -16.13 -5.48
CA GLN A 186 11.01 -16.37 -6.64
C GLN A 186 10.36 -17.77 -6.61
N GLU A 187 10.98 -18.72 -5.90
CA GLU A 187 10.59 -20.13 -5.88
C GLU A 187 9.83 -20.51 -4.61
N GLN A 188 10.25 -19.99 -3.45
CA GLN A 188 9.74 -20.44 -2.15
C GLN A 188 9.71 -19.32 -1.11
N THR A 189 8.82 -19.48 -0.13
CA THR A 189 8.84 -18.70 1.11
C THR A 189 9.33 -19.57 2.26
N TYR A 190 10.12 -18.98 3.14
CA TYR A 190 10.65 -19.63 4.34
C TYR A 190 10.27 -18.83 5.58
N PHE A 191 9.76 -19.55 6.58
CA PHE A 191 9.49 -19.02 7.91
C PHE A 191 10.46 -19.64 8.92
N GLU A 192 11.00 -18.81 9.80
CA GLU A 192 11.90 -19.23 10.87
C GLU A 192 11.44 -18.57 12.18
N MET A 193 11.16 -19.39 13.19
CA MET A 193 10.87 -18.92 14.55
C MET A 193 12.18 -18.71 15.31
N LEU A 194 12.60 -17.45 15.45
CA LEU A 194 13.84 -17.06 16.12
C LEU A 194 13.70 -16.97 17.64
N CYS A 195 12.50 -16.66 18.12
CA CYS A 195 12.17 -16.56 19.54
C CYS A 195 10.69 -16.84 19.74
N GLY A 196 10.33 -17.50 20.82
CA GLY A 196 8.95 -17.89 21.14
C GLY A 196 8.72 -19.39 21.04
N GLU A 197 7.56 -19.81 21.50
CA GLU A 197 7.10 -21.20 21.45
C GLU A 197 6.46 -21.50 20.09
N GLN A 198 5.85 -22.69 19.96
CA GLN A 198 5.10 -23.07 18.78
C GLN A 198 3.98 -22.06 18.51
N LEU A 199 3.88 -21.59 17.26
CA LEU A 199 2.86 -20.64 16.83
C LEU A 199 2.19 -21.12 15.55
N GLU A 200 0.86 -21.09 15.52
CA GLU A 200 0.09 -21.27 14.30
C GLU A 200 -0.09 -19.92 13.59
N ILE A 201 0.35 -19.84 12.34
CA ILE A 201 0.14 -18.71 11.43
C ILE A 201 -0.73 -19.15 10.24
N LEU A 202 -1.15 -18.20 9.41
CA LEU A 202 -1.78 -18.45 8.13
C LEU A 202 -0.81 -18.13 6.99
N PHE A 203 -0.57 -19.08 6.10
CA PHE A 203 0.13 -18.87 4.83
C PHE A 203 -0.84 -19.14 3.69
N ASN A 204 -1.11 -18.14 2.85
CA ASN A 204 -2.11 -18.25 1.77
C ASN A 204 -3.47 -18.77 2.27
N ASN A 205 -3.91 -18.25 3.43
CA ASN A 205 -5.13 -18.63 4.15
C ASN A 205 -5.18 -20.08 4.67
N LYS A 206 -4.07 -20.83 4.65
CA LYS A 206 -3.96 -22.17 5.23
C LYS A 206 -3.15 -22.13 6.53
N ALA A 207 -3.57 -22.89 7.53
CA ALA A 207 -2.85 -23.00 8.79
C ALA A 207 -1.44 -23.58 8.57
N LEU A 208 -0.44 -22.94 9.15
CA LEU A 208 0.95 -23.36 9.15
C LEU A 208 1.50 -23.23 10.57
N VAL A 209 1.94 -24.34 11.13
CA VAL A 209 2.58 -24.37 12.45
C VAL A 209 4.07 -24.09 12.28
N LEU A 210 4.57 -23.12 13.05
CA LEU A 210 5.98 -22.80 13.17
C LEU A 210 6.50 -23.33 14.51
N GLU A 211 7.64 -24.00 14.45
CA GLU A 211 8.35 -24.56 15.60
C GLU A 211 9.68 -23.82 15.79
N SER A 212 10.12 -23.66 17.04
CA SER A 212 11.36 -22.97 17.38
C SER A 212 12.57 -23.63 16.73
N ASN A 213 13.47 -22.83 16.12
CA ASN A 213 14.68 -23.29 15.43
C ASN A 213 14.45 -24.23 14.23
N VAL A 214 13.23 -24.30 13.68
CA VAL A 214 12.92 -25.05 12.46
C VAL A 214 12.68 -24.09 11.31
N LEU A 215 13.46 -24.24 10.23
CA LEU A 215 13.20 -23.54 8.99
C LEU A 215 12.08 -24.22 8.23
N LYS A 216 10.95 -23.54 8.05
CA LYS A 216 9.77 -24.05 7.34
C LYS A 216 9.70 -23.48 5.94
N ALA A 217 10.00 -24.28 4.93
CA ALA A 217 9.80 -23.93 3.52
C ALA A 217 8.36 -24.22 3.08
N VAL A 218 7.76 -23.28 2.35
CA VAL A 218 6.41 -23.39 1.79
C VAL A 218 6.36 -22.78 0.39
N SER A 219 5.47 -23.34 -0.45
CA SER A 219 5.18 -22.90 -1.82
C SER A 219 3.69 -22.68 -1.98
#